data_AF-A0A934EC90-F1
#
_entry.id   AF-A0A934EC90-F1
#
_cell.length_a   1.000
_cell.length_b   1.000
_cell.length_c   1.000
_cell.angle_alpha   90.00
_cell.angle_beta   90.00
_cell.angle_gamma   90.00
#
_symmetry.space_group_name_H-M   'P 1'
#
loop_
_entity.id
_entity.type
_entity.pdbx_description
1 polymer ?
#
loop_
_entity_poly.entity_id
_entity_poly.type
_entity_poly.pdbx_seq_one_letter_code
_entity_poly.pdbx_strand_id
1 'polypeptide(L)'
;MNVIKIAPVAYIKISEDWRQENFVTAISVIYFLHDKDAEPDFLFPWLFQLLLHPNGVIRYASVRMLSHELGPLTVYIRVPGFKPGGLTNLKPKQADAILFSLFMDLNKLSESVWKPAYKRYKYISSLPVSPYRSVQMVIARMEELCGAEYMDKLTEQYRQKSGI
;
A
#
# COMPACT_ATOMS: atom_id res chain seq x y z
N MET A 1 17.42 -19.87 0.28
CA MET A 1 16.15 -20.02 -0.48
C MET A 1 15.17 -19.02 0.09
N ASN A 2 14.86 -17.95 -0.63
CA ASN A 2 14.10 -16.82 -0.07
C ASN A 2 12.58 -17.13 -0.18
N VAL A 3 11.98 -17.59 0.93
CA VAL A 3 10.56 -17.95 1.04
C VAL A 3 9.64 -16.82 0.54
N ILE A 4 10.10 -15.57 0.60
CA ILE A 4 9.37 -14.38 0.14
C ILE A 4 9.15 -14.40 -1.38
N LYS A 5 10.17 -14.78 -2.18
CA LYS A 5 10.10 -14.73 -3.65
C LYS A 5 9.08 -15.71 -4.23
N ILE A 6 8.74 -16.76 -3.49
CA ILE A 6 7.74 -17.76 -3.88
C ILE A 6 6.43 -17.63 -3.10
N ALA A 7 6.29 -16.61 -2.25
CA ALA A 7 5.15 -16.47 -1.35
C ALA A 7 3.79 -16.43 -2.08
N PRO A 8 3.63 -15.70 -3.20
CA PRO A 8 2.37 -15.73 -3.96
C PRO A 8 2.04 -17.14 -4.47
N VAL A 9 3.04 -17.87 -4.96
CA VAL A 9 2.88 -19.24 -5.48
C VAL A 9 2.52 -20.23 -4.36
N ALA A 10 3.11 -20.07 -3.18
CA ALA A 10 2.79 -20.88 -2.01
C ALA A 10 1.38 -20.56 -1.49
N TYR A 11 1.00 -19.28 -1.45
CA TYR A 11 -0.29 -18.81 -0.97
C TYR A 11 -1.46 -19.42 -1.76
N ILE A 12 -1.37 -19.45 -3.09
CA ILE A 12 -2.42 -20.01 -3.97
C ILE A 12 -2.71 -21.49 -3.68
N LYS A 13 -1.75 -22.23 -3.11
CA LYS A 13 -1.90 -23.66 -2.79
C LYS A 13 -2.64 -23.91 -1.48
N ILE A 14 -2.88 -22.88 -0.67
CA ILE A 14 -3.55 -22.98 0.62
C ILE A 14 -5.06 -22.84 0.38
N SER A 15 -5.84 -23.86 0.71
CA SER A 15 -7.30 -23.86 0.52
C SER A 15 -8.06 -23.47 1.78
N GLU A 16 -7.46 -23.59 2.96
CA GLU A 16 -8.10 -23.26 4.23
C GLU A 16 -7.94 -21.77 4.58
N ASP A 17 -9.07 -21.07 4.76
CA ASP A 17 -9.11 -19.63 5.03
C ASP A 17 -8.22 -19.22 6.22
N TRP A 18 -8.28 -19.94 7.33
CA TRP A 18 -7.47 -19.64 8.52
C TRP A 18 -5.96 -19.81 8.27
N ARG A 19 -5.56 -20.72 7.38
CA ARG A 19 -4.14 -20.88 6.98
C ARG A 19 -3.71 -19.76 6.06
N GLN A 20 -4.58 -19.28 5.17
CA GLN A 20 -4.31 -18.10 4.33
C GLN A 20 -4.09 -16.85 5.18
N GLU A 21 -4.95 -16.62 6.19
CA GLU A 21 -4.80 -15.51 7.15
C GLU A 21 -3.47 -15.59 7.91
N ASN A 22 -3.13 -16.77 8.44
CA ASN A 22 -1.87 -17.00 9.12
C ASN A 22 -0.66 -16.81 8.18
N PHE A 23 -0.77 -17.23 6.92
CA PHE A 23 0.28 -17.05 5.93
C PHE A 23 0.55 -15.57 5.65
N VAL A 24 -0.49 -14.76 5.46
CA VAL A 24 -0.35 -13.31 5.27
C VAL A 24 0.32 -12.66 6.48
N THR A 25 -0.07 -13.08 7.68
CA THR A 25 0.56 -12.62 8.93
C THR A 25 2.04 -13.03 8.98
N ALA A 26 2.37 -14.27 8.61
CA ALA A 26 3.75 -14.75 8.57
C ALA A 26 4.60 -13.97 7.54
N ILE A 27 4.06 -13.64 6.36
CA ILE A 27 4.80 -12.82 5.39
C ILE A 27 5.04 -11.41 5.91
N SER A 28 4.16 -10.84 6.74
CA SER A 28 4.45 -9.55 7.38
C SER A 28 5.72 -9.61 8.26
N VAL A 29 5.94 -10.73 8.95
CA VAL A 29 7.15 -10.96 9.76
C VAL A 29 8.37 -11.18 8.86
N ILE A 30 8.22 -11.95 7.79
CA ILE A 30 9.35 -12.21 6.88
C ILE A 30 9.74 -10.93 6.12
N TYR A 31 8.77 -10.08 5.76
CA TYR A 31 9.03 -8.73 5.25
C TYR A 31 9.67 -7.83 6.32
N PHE A 32 9.36 -7.97 7.60
CA PHE A 32 10.15 -7.25 8.60
C PHE A 32 11.64 -7.65 8.57
N LEU A 33 11.95 -8.90 8.22
CA LEU A 33 13.30 -9.46 8.22
C LEU A 33 14.06 -9.34 6.88
N HIS A 34 13.45 -8.81 5.81
CA HIS A 34 14.14 -8.66 4.52
C HIS A 34 15.08 -7.45 4.48
N ASP A 35 15.99 -7.44 3.51
CA ASP A 35 16.88 -6.32 3.25
C ASP A 35 16.08 -5.15 2.63
N LYS A 36 15.59 -4.27 3.52
CA LYS A 36 14.80 -3.08 3.18
C LYS A 36 15.57 -2.05 2.37
N ASP A 37 16.90 -2.09 2.40
CA ASP A 37 17.73 -1.12 1.70
C ASP A 37 17.91 -1.51 0.23
N ALA A 38 17.96 -2.81 -0.05
CA ALA A 38 18.08 -3.35 -1.41
C ALA A 38 16.74 -3.40 -2.16
N GLU A 39 15.63 -3.75 -1.50
CA GLU A 39 14.34 -4.03 -2.14
C GLU A 39 13.14 -3.39 -1.37
N PRO A 40 13.09 -2.05 -1.18
CA PRO A 40 12.17 -1.38 -0.25
C PRO A 40 10.67 -1.57 -0.57
N ASP A 41 10.31 -1.79 -1.84
CA ASP A 41 8.94 -1.84 -2.35
C ASP A 41 8.51 -3.24 -2.84
N PHE A 42 9.36 -4.26 -2.67
CA PHE A 42 9.18 -5.60 -3.25
C PHE A 42 7.82 -6.24 -2.95
N LEU A 43 7.23 -5.94 -1.79
CA LEU A 43 5.96 -6.55 -1.37
C LEU A 43 4.72 -5.84 -1.91
N PHE A 44 4.83 -4.59 -2.39
CA PHE A 44 3.67 -3.80 -2.80
C PHE A 44 2.83 -4.45 -3.90
N PRO A 45 3.40 -5.05 -4.97
CA PRO A 45 2.61 -5.73 -5.98
C PRO A 45 1.72 -6.84 -5.40
N TRP A 46 2.23 -7.60 -4.43
CA TRP A 46 1.45 -8.66 -3.78
C TRP A 46 0.42 -8.09 -2.81
N LEU A 47 0.76 -7.06 -2.03
CA LEU A 47 -0.20 -6.39 -1.14
C LEU A 47 -1.37 -5.79 -1.92
N PHE A 48 -1.15 -5.26 -3.12
CA PHE A 48 -2.22 -4.78 -3.99
C PHE A 48 -3.16 -5.89 -4.44
N GLN A 49 -2.65 -7.07 -4.75
CA GLN A 49 -3.50 -8.25 -5.03
C GLN A 49 -4.34 -8.62 -3.80
N LEU A 50 -3.74 -8.58 -2.61
CA LEU A 50 -4.45 -8.90 -1.38
C LEU A 50 -5.50 -7.85 -0.98
N LEU A 51 -5.37 -6.59 -1.40
CA LEU A 51 -6.45 -5.58 -1.25
C LEU A 51 -7.73 -5.97 -2.01
N LEU A 52 -7.62 -6.83 -3.03
CA LEU A 52 -8.75 -7.35 -3.80
C LEU A 52 -9.28 -8.69 -3.28
N HIS A 53 -8.64 -9.28 -2.27
CA HIS A 53 -8.98 -10.61 -1.79
C HIS A 53 -10.44 -10.69 -1.31
N PRO A 54 -11.19 -11.78 -1.53
CA PRO A 54 -12.57 -11.91 -1.05
C PRO A 54 -12.70 -11.88 0.49
N ASN A 55 -11.73 -12.47 1.19
CA ASN A 55 -11.68 -12.43 2.65
C ASN A 55 -11.29 -11.03 3.18
N GLY A 56 -12.17 -10.43 3.98
CA GLY A 56 -11.97 -9.10 4.57
C GLY A 56 -10.85 -9.00 5.61
N VAL A 57 -10.55 -10.08 6.32
CA VAL A 57 -9.43 -10.14 7.28
C VAL A 57 -8.11 -9.95 6.56
N ILE A 58 -7.94 -10.65 5.43
CA ILE A 58 -6.75 -10.57 4.58
C ILE A 58 -6.60 -9.17 3.99
N ARG A 59 -7.68 -8.59 3.44
CA ARG A 59 -7.65 -7.19 2.97
C ARG A 59 -7.22 -6.23 4.07
N TYR A 60 -7.78 -6.37 5.27
CA TYR A 60 -7.46 -5.48 6.39
C TYR A 60 -6.00 -5.63 6.86
N ALA A 61 -5.47 -6.86 6.89
CA ALA A 61 -4.05 -7.09 7.16
C ALA A 61 -3.16 -6.37 6.13
N SER A 62 -3.49 -6.45 4.84
CA SER A 62 -2.76 -5.76 3.78
C SER A 62 -2.83 -4.24 3.90
N VAL A 63 -4.00 -3.68 4.24
CA VAL A 63 -4.15 -2.24 4.53
C VAL A 63 -3.21 -1.81 5.65
N ARG A 64 -3.13 -2.58 6.75
CA ARG A 64 -2.22 -2.30 7.86
C ARG A 64 -0.76 -2.34 7.42
N MET A 65 -0.36 -3.37 6.68
CA MET A 65 1.01 -3.51 6.20
C MET A 65 1.42 -2.32 5.32
N LEU A 66 0.59 -1.97 4.32
CA LEU A 66 0.83 -0.78 3.48
C LEU A 66 0.92 0.49 4.33
N SER A 67 0.01 0.66 5.29
CA SER A 67 -0.01 1.83 6.18
C SER A 67 1.26 1.98 7.02
N HIS A 68 1.86 0.86 7.42
CA HIS A 68 3.13 0.85 8.15
C HIS A 68 4.31 1.23 7.25
N GLU A 69 4.36 0.70 6.02
CA GLU A 69 5.44 1.00 5.08
C GLU A 69 5.41 2.44 4.53
N LEU A 70 4.24 3.08 4.50
CA LEU A 70 4.15 4.51 4.19
C LEU A 70 4.87 5.39 5.21
N GLY A 71 5.01 4.96 6.46
CA GLY A 71 5.65 5.76 7.52
C GLY A 71 7.11 6.10 7.20
N PRO A 72 7.99 5.11 6.98
CA PRO A 72 9.37 5.32 6.56
C PRO A 72 9.48 6.07 5.21
N LEU A 73 8.61 5.77 4.25
CA LEU A 73 8.63 6.43 2.94
C LEU A 73 8.33 7.93 3.00
N THR A 74 7.54 8.38 3.98
CA THR A 74 7.10 9.78 4.08
C THR A 74 7.88 10.62 5.08
N VAL A 75 8.87 10.03 5.78
CA VAL A 75 9.54 10.70 6.91
C VAL A 75 10.24 12.00 6.49
N TYR A 76 10.87 12.02 5.31
CA TYR A 76 11.58 13.20 4.80
C TYR A 76 10.62 14.34 4.40
N ILE A 77 9.36 14.02 4.11
CA ILE A 77 8.30 15.02 3.85
C ILE A 77 7.86 15.63 5.18
N ARG A 78 7.64 14.78 6.19
CA ARG A 78 7.12 15.17 7.51
C ARG A 78 8.16 15.87 8.39
N VAL A 79 9.45 15.62 8.17
CA VAL A 79 10.56 16.15 8.99
C VAL A 79 11.59 16.82 8.07
N PRO A 80 11.52 18.15 7.90
CA PRO A 80 12.49 18.89 7.09
C PRO A 80 13.93 18.68 7.56
N GLY A 81 14.84 18.40 6.63
CA GLY A 81 16.25 18.16 6.94
C GLY A 81 16.55 16.77 7.50
N PHE A 82 15.59 15.84 7.48
CA PHE A 82 15.81 14.45 7.85
C PHE A 82 16.99 13.85 7.08
N LYS A 83 17.98 13.32 7.82
CA LYS A 83 19.11 12.60 7.25
C LYS A 83 18.85 11.10 7.36
N PRO A 84 19.10 10.32 6.29
CA PRO A 84 19.03 8.87 6.35
C PRO A 84 19.94 8.34 7.46
N GLY A 85 19.42 7.44 8.30
CA GLY A 85 20.13 6.91 9.46
C GLY A 85 19.19 6.23 10.46
N GLY A 86 19.21 4.91 10.51
CA GLY A 86 18.52 4.08 11.51
C GLY A 86 17.04 3.77 11.22
N LEU A 87 16.25 4.72 10.72
CA LEU A 87 14.82 4.53 10.40
C LEU A 87 14.57 4.11 8.94
N THR A 88 15.37 4.63 8.01
CA THR A 88 15.41 4.23 6.60
C THR A 88 16.66 4.82 5.96
N ASN A 89 17.26 4.08 5.02
CA ASN A 89 18.37 4.57 4.19
C ASN A 89 17.89 5.10 2.82
N LEU A 90 16.57 5.15 2.58
CA LEU A 90 15.98 5.67 1.35
C LEU A 90 16.32 7.15 1.16
N LYS A 91 16.85 7.48 -0.03
CA LYS A 91 17.03 8.88 -0.43
C LYS A 91 15.68 9.49 -0.81
N PRO A 92 15.45 10.79 -0.56
CA PRO A 92 14.18 11.46 -0.88
C PRO A 92 13.67 11.18 -2.30
N LYS A 93 14.53 11.30 -3.32
CA LYS A 93 14.17 11.02 -4.72
C LYS A 93 13.69 9.58 -4.98
N GLN A 94 14.25 8.61 -4.27
CA GLN A 94 13.82 7.21 -4.40
C GLN A 94 12.46 7.02 -3.73
N ALA A 95 12.28 7.58 -2.53
CA ALA A 95 11.01 7.56 -1.84
C ALA A 95 9.91 8.30 -2.63
N ASP A 96 10.20 9.44 -3.25
CA ASP A 96 9.30 10.14 -4.18
C ASP A 96 8.84 9.23 -5.33
N ALA A 97 9.76 8.52 -5.98
CA ALA A 97 9.44 7.63 -7.09
C ALA A 97 8.53 6.47 -6.64
N ILE A 98 8.80 5.88 -5.48
CA ILE A 98 7.99 4.81 -4.89
C ILE A 98 6.60 5.33 -4.53
N LEU A 99 6.51 6.48 -3.84
CA LEU A 99 5.25 7.11 -3.47
C LEU A 99 4.40 7.44 -4.72
N PHE A 100 5.02 7.97 -5.77
CA PHE A 100 4.30 8.24 -7.01
C PHE A 100 3.78 6.95 -7.66
N SER A 101 4.59 5.88 -7.74
CA SER A 101 4.13 4.59 -8.26
C SER A 101 2.97 4.03 -7.44
N LEU A 102 3.10 4.03 -6.10
CA LEU A 102 2.05 3.63 -5.17
C LEU A 102 0.75 4.40 -5.42
N PHE A 103 0.84 5.73 -5.55
CA PHE A 103 -0.31 6.60 -5.80
C PHE A 103 -1.01 6.24 -7.12
N MET A 104 -0.25 6.05 -8.20
CA MET A 104 -0.82 5.67 -9.48
C MET A 104 -1.53 4.31 -9.41
N ASP A 105 -0.87 3.31 -8.83
CA ASP A 105 -1.40 1.95 -8.76
C ASP A 105 -2.65 1.89 -7.87
N LEU A 106 -2.67 2.62 -6.75
CA LEU A 106 -3.85 2.73 -5.88
C LEU A 106 -5.02 3.45 -6.58
N ASN A 107 -4.76 4.50 -7.36
CA ASN A 107 -5.82 5.18 -8.12
C ASN A 107 -6.42 4.27 -9.20
N LYS A 108 -5.58 3.59 -9.99
CA LYS A 108 -6.05 2.59 -10.97
C LYS A 108 -6.84 1.47 -10.31
N LEU A 109 -6.35 0.96 -9.18
CA LEU A 109 -7.03 -0.07 -8.43
C LEU A 109 -8.39 0.43 -7.91
N SER A 110 -8.43 1.65 -7.36
CA SER A 110 -9.63 2.32 -6.88
C SER A 110 -10.69 2.45 -7.98
N GLU A 111 -10.29 2.92 -9.17
CA GLU A 111 -11.15 3.01 -10.35
C GLU A 111 -11.72 1.64 -10.74
N SER A 112 -10.90 0.59 -10.73
CA SER A 112 -11.31 -0.77 -11.12
C SER A 112 -12.36 -1.40 -10.19
N VAL A 113 -12.37 -1.02 -8.91
CA VAL A 113 -13.28 -1.58 -7.90
C VAL A 113 -14.39 -0.63 -7.49
N TRP A 114 -14.42 0.57 -8.07
CA TRP A 114 -15.43 1.58 -7.82
C TRP A 114 -16.80 1.11 -8.34
N LYS A 115 -17.86 1.51 -7.63
CA LYS A 115 -19.25 1.26 -8.02
C LYS A 115 -20.08 2.52 -7.79
N PRO A 116 -21.07 2.84 -8.65
CA PRO A 116 -21.94 4.01 -8.46
C PRO A 116 -22.63 4.06 -7.09
N ALA A 117 -22.95 2.89 -6.52
CA ALA A 117 -23.55 2.77 -5.19
C ALA A 117 -22.67 3.36 -4.07
N TYR A 118 -21.35 3.54 -4.29
CA TYR A 118 -20.47 4.14 -3.29
C TYR A 118 -20.58 5.67 -3.21
N LYS A 119 -21.16 6.35 -4.22
CA LYS A 119 -21.32 7.82 -4.23
C LYS A 119 -22.12 8.35 -3.04
N ARG A 120 -22.98 7.52 -2.44
CA ARG A 120 -23.82 7.92 -1.29
C ARG A 120 -23.07 8.01 0.04
N TYR A 121 -21.85 7.48 0.11
CA TYR A 121 -21.08 7.47 1.36
C TYR A 121 -20.10 8.64 1.36
N LYS A 122 -20.26 9.54 2.34
CA LYS A 122 -19.39 10.71 2.51
C LYS A 122 -18.04 10.38 3.13
N TYR A 123 -17.99 9.37 3.99
CA TYR A 123 -16.79 9.00 4.75
C TYR A 123 -16.35 7.58 4.42
N ILE A 124 -15.03 7.34 4.39
CA ILE A 124 -14.45 6.02 4.17
C ILE A 124 -14.92 5.03 5.25
N SER A 125 -15.05 5.50 6.49
CA SER A 125 -15.56 4.71 7.62
C SER A 125 -17.00 4.21 7.39
N SER A 126 -17.79 4.93 6.60
CA SER A 126 -19.18 4.58 6.26
C SER A 126 -19.30 3.65 5.06
N LEU A 127 -18.23 3.41 4.30
CA LEU A 127 -18.26 2.49 3.17
C LEU A 127 -18.53 1.05 3.65
N PRO A 128 -19.26 0.23 2.87
CA PRO A 128 -19.39 -1.18 3.17
C PRO A 128 -18.02 -1.86 3.08
N VAL A 129 -17.85 -2.94 3.85
CA VAL A 129 -16.65 -3.78 3.80
C VAL A 129 -16.47 -4.31 2.38
N SER A 130 -15.45 -3.81 1.67
CA SER A 130 -15.26 -4.03 0.24
C SER A 130 -13.80 -3.76 -0.15
N PRO A 131 -13.35 -4.29 -1.30
CA PRO A 131 -12.05 -3.91 -1.87
C PRO A 131 -11.89 -2.40 -2.05
N TYR A 132 -12.95 -1.71 -2.52
CA TYR A 132 -12.93 -0.25 -2.67
C TYR A 132 -12.63 0.47 -1.35
N ARG A 133 -13.30 0.09 -0.26
CA ARG A 133 -13.01 0.63 1.07
C ARG A 133 -11.55 0.39 1.47
N SER A 134 -11.02 -0.81 1.24
CA SER A 134 -9.63 -1.15 1.58
C SER A 134 -8.63 -0.28 0.82
N VAL A 135 -8.83 -0.06 -0.48
CA VAL A 135 -7.97 0.84 -1.28
C VAL A 135 -8.05 2.28 -0.77
N GLN A 136 -9.27 2.78 -0.52
CA GLN A 136 -9.49 4.13 -0.01
C GLN A 136 -8.82 4.36 1.36
N MET A 137 -8.80 3.34 2.23
CA MET A 137 -8.08 3.44 3.52
C MET A 137 -6.57 3.66 3.33
N VAL A 138 -5.95 3.02 2.34
CA VAL A 138 -4.51 3.22 2.06
C VAL A 138 -4.27 4.60 1.47
N ILE A 139 -5.10 5.05 0.52
CA ILE A 139 -5.01 6.39 -0.07
C ILE A 139 -5.16 7.46 1.03
N ALA A 140 -6.15 7.34 1.90
CA ALA A 140 -6.35 8.29 3.00
C ALA A 140 -5.16 8.32 3.97
N ARG A 141 -4.53 7.17 4.25
CA ARG A 141 -3.32 7.12 5.07
C ARG A 141 -2.14 7.81 4.37
N MET A 142 -2.03 7.67 3.06
CA MET A 142 -1.03 8.36 2.27
C MET A 142 -1.25 9.88 2.30
N GLU A 143 -2.49 10.34 2.15
CA GLU A 143 -2.87 11.76 2.29
C GLU A 143 -2.50 12.33 3.66
N GLU A 144 -2.82 11.60 4.73
CA GLU A 144 -2.51 11.99 6.11
C GLU A 144 -1.00 12.16 6.34
N LEU A 145 -0.19 11.25 5.79
CA LEU A 145 1.26 11.26 6.00
C LEU A 145 2.01 12.23 5.08
N CYS A 146 1.59 12.37 3.83
CA CYS A 146 2.25 13.24 2.86
C CYS A 146 1.83 14.71 3.01
N GLY A 147 0.61 14.96 3.47
CA GLY A 147 0.02 16.30 3.52
C GLY A 147 -0.50 16.79 2.16
N ALA A 148 -1.42 17.77 2.20
CA ALA A 148 -2.17 18.23 1.03
C ALA A 148 -1.27 18.72 -0.11
N GLU A 149 -0.28 19.56 0.18
CA GLU A 149 0.61 20.13 -0.85
C GLU A 149 1.38 19.06 -1.64
N TYR A 150 1.77 17.97 -0.98
CA TYR A 150 2.47 16.87 -1.64
C TYR A 150 1.49 16.03 -2.47
N MET A 151 0.29 15.77 -1.95
CA MET A 151 -0.76 15.05 -2.67
C MET A 151 -1.23 15.79 -3.93
N ASP A 152 -1.29 17.12 -3.89
CA ASP A 152 -1.61 17.95 -5.06
C ASP A 152 -0.55 17.75 -6.16
N LYS A 153 0.74 17.71 -5.80
CA LYS A 153 1.84 17.44 -6.74
C LYS A 153 1.72 16.05 -7.36
N LEU A 154 1.38 15.02 -6.58
CA LEU A 154 1.19 13.68 -7.11
C LEU A 154 -0.02 13.61 -8.05
N THR A 155 -1.10 14.30 -7.71
CA THR A 155 -2.32 14.37 -8.52
C THR A 155 -2.05 15.04 -9.87
N GLU A 156 -1.30 16.14 -9.87
CA GLU A 156 -0.91 16.84 -11.09
C GLU A 156 -0.03 15.95 -11.98
N GLN A 157 0.97 15.28 -11.39
CA GLN A 157 1.80 14.32 -12.14
C GLN A 157 0.99 13.14 -12.68
N TYR A 158 0.00 12.66 -11.94
CA TYR A 158 -0.88 11.57 -12.38
C TYR A 158 -1.73 11.98 -13.58
N ARG A 159 -2.32 13.18 -13.56
CA ARG A 159 -3.09 13.76 -14.68
C ARG A 159 -2.26 13.86 -15.95
N GLN A 160 -1.07 14.46 -15.83
CA GLN A 160 -0.12 14.60 -16.94
C GLN A 160 0.28 13.27 -17.57
N LYS A 161 0.44 12.21 -16.77
CA LYS A 161 0.77 10.86 -17.28
C LYS A 161 -0.42 10.06 -17.80
N SER A 162 -1.61 10.33 -17.29
CA SER A 162 -2.83 9.59 -17.65
C SER A 162 -3.55 10.19 -18.85
N GLY A 163 -3.13 11.36 -19.31
CA GLY A 163 -3.75 12.07 -20.45
C GLY A 163 -5.15 12.60 -20.13
N ILE A 164 -5.42 12.87 -18.85
CA ILE A 164 -6.67 13.44 -18.33
C ILE A 164 -6.39 14.86 -17.82
#